data_AF-A0A2E9VHF7-F1
#
_entry.id   AF-A0A2E9VHF7-F1
#
_cell.length_a   1.000
_cell.length_b   1.000
_cell.length_c   1.000
_cell.angle_alpha   90.00
_cell.angle_beta   90.00
_cell.angle_gamma   90.00
#
_symmetry.space_group_name_H-M   'P 1'
#
loop_
_entity.id
_entity.type
_entity.pdbx_description
1 polymer ?
#
loop_
_entity_poly.entity_id
_entity_poly.type
_entity_poly.pdbx_seq_one_letter_code
_entity_poly.pdbx_strand_id
1 'polypeptide(L)'
;MKQRISETTEKSSISIKQHAFGSDDDSYTLDEVMVLEDRERTRHKEGDTFVVHLLYLNGEYADNPDALGVAYRGSSIVIFKEQIEDAAFLFVSAQDIEKAVLVHEYGHLVALVNIGYTSPHDHEDPDHPGHSTNDESVMYWAVESVDLGNQLAGEPPNQFDSDDLDDLQRMREGTL
;
A
#
# COMPACT_ATOMS: atom_id res chain seq x y z
N MET A 1 5.30 -1.14 -8.29
CA MET A 1 5.27 -2.52 -7.79
C MET A 1 6.48 -3.40 -8.16
N LYS A 2 6.71 -3.79 -9.43
CA LYS A 2 7.81 -4.73 -9.77
C LYS A 2 9.18 -4.29 -9.23
N GLN A 3 9.50 -3.01 -9.39
CA GLN A 3 10.71 -2.40 -8.84
C GLN A 3 10.81 -2.62 -7.32
N ARG A 4 9.75 -2.29 -6.55
CA ARG A 4 9.72 -2.48 -5.10
C ARG A 4 9.90 -3.93 -4.67
N ILE A 5 9.25 -4.87 -5.35
CA ILE A 5 9.46 -6.30 -5.07
C ILE A 5 10.92 -6.68 -5.28
N SER A 6 11.56 -6.21 -6.36
CA SER A 6 12.97 -6.49 -6.64
C SER A 6 13.94 -5.84 -5.65
N GLU A 7 13.60 -4.67 -5.10
CA GLU A 7 14.43 -3.95 -4.13
C GLU A 7 14.31 -4.53 -2.72
N THR A 8 13.12 -5.03 -2.35
CA THR A 8 12.81 -5.47 -0.98
C THR A 8 12.81 -6.99 -0.80
N THR A 9 12.98 -7.76 -1.89
CA THR A 9 12.99 -9.23 -1.84
C THR A 9 14.10 -9.82 -2.70
N GLU A 10 14.42 -11.09 -2.50
CA GLU A 10 15.36 -11.85 -3.34
C GLU A 10 14.72 -12.44 -4.61
N LYS A 11 13.45 -12.09 -4.91
CA LYS A 11 12.71 -12.66 -6.03
C LYS A 11 13.17 -12.03 -7.35
N SER A 12 13.79 -12.85 -8.19
CA SER A 12 14.29 -12.46 -9.52
C SER A 12 13.28 -12.69 -10.67
N SER A 13 12.22 -13.45 -10.43
CA SER A 13 11.15 -13.70 -11.40
C SER A 13 9.83 -13.13 -10.90
N ILE A 14 9.37 -12.06 -11.55
CA ILE A 14 8.13 -11.36 -11.21
C ILE A 14 7.19 -11.40 -12.40
N SER A 15 6.01 -12.00 -12.22
CA SER A 15 4.95 -12.04 -13.22
C SER A 15 3.70 -11.33 -12.72
N ILE A 16 2.98 -10.66 -13.61
CA ILE A 16 1.69 -10.02 -13.30
C ILE A 16 0.62 -10.76 -14.11
N LYS A 17 -0.48 -11.09 -13.43
CA LYS A 17 -1.70 -11.60 -14.03
C LYS A 17 -2.83 -10.68 -13.60
N GLN A 18 -3.64 -10.27 -14.56
CA GLN A 18 -4.77 -9.38 -14.35
C GLN A 18 -5.99 -9.97 -15.05
N HIS A 19 -7.15 -9.82 -14.42
CA HIS A 19 -8.44 -10.07 -15.03
C HIS A 19 -9.41 -9.01 -14.51
N ALA A 20 -10.45 -8.73 -15.31
CA ALA A 20 -11.52 -7.83 -14.90
C ALA A 20 -12.69 -8.65 -14.32
N PHE A 21 -13.39 -8.04 -13.38
CA PHE A 21 -14.63 -8.54 -12.79
C PHE A 21 -15.63 -7.38 -12.67
N GLY A 22 -16.88 -7.68 -12.36
CA GLY A 22 -17.92 -6.68 -12.13
C GLY A 22 -18.30 -6.58 -10.65
N SER A 23 -18.64 -5.37 -10.22
CA SER A 23 -19.29 -5.05 -8.95
C SER A 23 -20.25 -3.89 -9.20
N ASP A 24 -21.42 -3.91 -8.54
CA ASP A 24 -22.44 -2.87 -8.67
C ASP A 24 -22.48 -1.92 -7.45
N ASP A 25 -21.61 -2.15 -6.46
CA ASP A 25 -21.54 -1.36 -5.22
C ASP A 25 -20.62 -0.14 -5.37
N ASP A 26 -20.93 0.92 -4.61
CA ASP A 26 -20.20 2.19 -4.55
C ASP A 26 -19.48 2.42 -3.20
N SER A 27 -19.67 1.52 -2.24
CA SER A 27 -19.03 1.54 -0.92
C SER A 27 -18.85 0.12 -0.42
N TYR A 28 -17.70 -0.18 0.19
CA TYR A 28 -17.33 -1.55 0.59
C TYR A 28 -16.83 -1.58 2.03
N THR A 29 -17.42 -2.43 2.86
CA THR A 29 -16.84 -2.83 4.15
C THR A 29 -15.65 -3.77 3.95
N LEU A 30 -14.81 -3.92 4.97
CA LEU A 30 -13.70 -4.88 4.91
C LEU A 30 -14.17 -6.33 4.65
N ASP A 31 -15.30 -6.73 5.23
CA ASP A 31 -15.86 -8.06 5.01
C ASP A 31 -16.28 -8.27 3.54
N GLU A 32 -16.84 -7.25 2.89
CA GLU A 32 -17.18 -7.30 1.46
C GLU A 32 -15.95 -7.35 0.57
N VAL A 33 -14.91 -6.56 0.88
CA VAL A 33 -13.61 -6.65 0.22
C VAL A 33 -13.03 -8.06 0.31
N MET A 34 -13.11 -8.69 1.48
CA MET A 34 -12.65 -10.08 1.68
C MET A 34 -13.47 -11.09 0.88
N VAL A 35 -14.80 -10.94 0.81
CA VAL A 35 -15.68 -11.80 0.00
C VAL A 35 -15.37 -11.66 -1.49
N LEU A 36 -15.12 -10.44 -1.97
CA LEU A 36 -14.72 -10.18 -3.36
C LEU A 36 -13.37 -10.82 -3.67
N GLU A 37 -12.38 -10.63 -2.79
CA GLU A 37 -11.09 -11.30 -2.94
C GLU A 37 -11.26 -12.83 -3.00
N ASP A 38 -12.00 -13.44 -2.08
CA ASP A 38 -12.15 -14.90 -2.05
C ASP A 38 -12.84 -15.43 -3.33
N ARG A 39 -13.71 -14.62 -3.95
CA ARG A 39 -14.36 -14.92 -5.24
C ARG A 39 -13.41 -14.80 -6.42
N GLU A 40 -12.58 -13.76 -6.45
CA GLU A 40 -11.77 -13.38 -7.60
C GLU A 40 -10.31 -13.89 -7.55
N ARG A 41 -9.79 -14.24 -6.37
CA ARG A 41 -8.42 -14.71 -6.17
C ARG A 41 -8.24 -16.12 -6.73
N THR A 42 -7.62 -16.20 -7.91
CA THR A 42 -7.34 -17.48 -8.58
C THR A 42 -5.93 -18.02 -8.33
N ARG A 43 -5.10 -17.33 -7.53
CA ARG A 43 -3.70 -17.70 -7.26
C ARG A 43 -3.38 -17.54 -5.79
N HIS A 44 -2.64 -18.52 -5.28
CA HIS A 44 -2.23 -18.61 -3.88
C HIS A 44 -0.75 -18.95 -3.82
N LYS A 45 -0.13 -18.72 -2.66
CA LYS A 45 1.26 -19.12 -2.43
C LYS A 45 1.43 -20.63 -2.66
N GLU A 46 2.47 -21.01 -3.38
CA GLU A 46 2.81 -22.41 -3.64
C GLU A 46 4.32 -22.55 -3.85
N GLY A 47 4.95 -23.46 -3.11
CA GLY A 47 6.41 -23.63 -3.11
C GLY A 47 7.13 -22.31 -2.83
N ASP A 48 8.04 -21.93 -3.72
CA ASP A 48 8.81 -20.68 -3.62
C ASP A 48 8.09 -19.45 -4.21
N THR A 49 6.83 -19.60 -4.64
CA THR A 49 6.04 -18.52 -5.20
C THR A 49 5.23 -17.82 -4.11
N PHE A 50 5.54 -16.55 -3.87
CA PHE A 50 4.68 -15.66 -3.09
C PHE A 50 3.71 -14.92 -4.01
N VAL A 51 2.48 -14.67 -3.54
CA VAL A 51 1.43 -14.03 -4.32
C VAL A 51 0.87 -12.85 -3.53
N VAL A 52 1.12 -11.64 -4.04
CA VAL A 52 0.39 -10.43 -3.65
C VAL A 52 -0.85 -10.32 -4.52
N HIS A 53 -2.02 -10.15 -3.89
CA HIS A 53 -3.27 -9.87 -4.58
C HIS A 53 -3.58 -8.39 -4.46
N LEU A 54 -3.84 -7.76 -5.61
CA LEU A 54 -4.25 -6.37 -5.71
C LEU A 54 -5.68 -6.36 -6.22
N LEU A 55 -6.61 -5.89 -5.39
CA LEU A 55 -8.00 -5.69 -5.76
C LEU A 55 -8.20 -4.21 -6.08
N TYR A 56 -8.66 -3.91 -7.29
CA TYR A 56 -8.98 -2.54 -7.68
C TYR A 56 -10.51 -2.42 -7.76
N LEU A 57 -11.08 -1.48 -7.00
CA LEU A 57 -12.52 -1.23 -6.92
C LEU A 57 -12.81 0.23 -7.29
N ASN A 58 -13.97 0.46 -7.88
CA ASN A 58 -14.60 1.79 -7.89
C ASN A 58 -15.44 1.94 -6.62
N GLY A 59 -15.77 3.16 -6.20
CA GLY A 59 -16.37 3.42 -4.88
C GLY A 59 -15.37 3.70 -3.77
N GLU A 60 -15.86 3.70 -2.53
CA GLU A 60 -15.12 4.06 -1.31
C GLU A 60 -15.01 2.92 -0.29
N TYR A 61 -14.16 3.11 0.72
CA TYR A 61 -14.05 2.21 1.86
C TYR A 61 -15.03 2.63 2.96
N ALA A 62 -16.03 1.80 3.25
CA ALA A 62 -17.10 2.15 4.18
C ALA A 62 -16.61 2.36 5.62
N ASP A 63 -15.55 1.64 6.02
CA ASP A 63 -15.01 1.70 7.38
C ASP A 63 -14.09 2.92 7.60
N ASN A 64 -13.52 3.46 6.51
CA ASN A 64 -12.76 4.72 6.49
C ASN A 64 -12.86 5.37 5.10
N PRO A 65 -13.85 6.26 4.87
CA PRO A 65 -14.07 6.88 3.55
C PRO A 65 -12.89 7.70 3.03
N ASP A 66 -11.98 8.12 3.92
CA ASP A 66 -10.80 8.88 3.54
C ASP A 66 -9.66 7.99 2.99
N ALA A 67 -9.78 6.66 3.06
CA ALA A 67 -8.74 5.73 2.62
C ALA A 67 -8.72 5.53 1.09
N LEU A 68 -7.56 5.72 0.48
CA LEU A 68 -7.31 5.47 -0.94
C LEU A 68 -6.91 4.01 -1.23
N GLY A 69 -6.37 3.33 -0.23
CA GLY A 69 -5.94 1.94 -0.26
C GLY A 69 -5.97 1.33 1.13
N VAL A 70 -5.92 0.00 1.20
CA VAL A 70 -5.80 -0.73 2.48
C VAL A 70 -5.04 -2.04 2.25
N ALA A 71 -3.99 -2.27 3.04
CA ALA A 71 -3.37 -3.58 3.24
C ALA A 71 -4.08 -4.34 4.38
N TYR A 72 -4.92 -5.32 4.05
CA TYR A 72 -5.87 -5.93 5.01
C TYR A 72 -5.60 -7.41 5.34
N ARG A 73 -4.72 -8.07 4.61
CA ARG A 73 -4.21 -9.43 4.90
C ARG A 73 -2.73 -9.43 4.60
N GLY A 74 -1.99 -10.43 5.09
CA GLY A 74 -0.54 -10.54 4.87
C GLY A 74 -0.06 -10.67 3.41
N SER A 75 -0.97 -10.66 2.43
CA SER A 75 -0.60 -10.54 1.02
C SER A 75 -1.69 -9.92 0.13
N SER A 76 -2.56 -9.09 0.71
CA SER A 76 -3.70 -8.50 0.01
C SER A 76 -3.77 -6.99 0.21
N ILE A 77 -3.94 -6.28 -0.90
CA ILE A 77 -4.17 -4.83 -0.93
C ILE A 77 -5.44 -4.58 -1.73
N VAL A 78 -6.28 -3.66 -1.26
CA VAL A 78 -7.37 -3.07 -2.04
C VAL A 78 -7.02 -1.63 -2.36
N ILE A 79 -7.37 -1.17 -3.56
CA ILE A 79 -7.17 0.20 -4.05
C ILE A 79 -8.50 0.73 -4.57
N PHE A 80 -8.91 1.91 -4.09
CA PHE A 80 -10.17 2.56 -4.44
C PHE A 80 -9.93 3.59 -5.56
N LYS A 81 -10.16 3.16 -6.81
CA LYS A 81 -9.83 3.92 -8.02
C LYS A 81 -10.59 5.23 -8.16
N GLU A 82 -11.87 5.23 -7.82
CA GLU A 82 -12.72 6.42 -7.88
C GLU A 82 -12.22 7.50 -6.89
N GLN A 83 -11.92 7.11 -5.65
CA GLN A 83 -11.34 8.02 -4.65
C GLN A 83 -9.98 8.60 -5.10
N ILE A 84 -9.13 7.78 -5.73
CA ILE A 84 -7.84 8.25 -6.28
C ILE A 84 -8.06 9.25 -7.44
N GLU A 85 -9.06 9.02 -8.28
CA GLU A 85 -9.41 9.93 -9.37
C GLU A 85 -9.93 11.26 -8.83
N ASP A 86 -10.74 11.24 -7.77
CA ASP A 86 -11.28 12.43 -7.11
C ASP A 86 -10.22 13.20 -6.30
N ALA A 87 -9.23 12.51 -5.73
CA ALA A 87 -8.12 13.12 -5.01
C ALA A 87 -7.10 13.82 -5.93
N ALA A 88 -7.15 13.58 -7.25
CA ALA A 88 -6.26 14.25 -8.19
C ALA A 88 -6.51 15.75 -8.23
N PHE A 89 -5.45 16.56 -8.05
CA PHE A 89 -5.57 18.00 -7.91
C PHE A 89 -4.41 18.76 -8.54
N LEU A 90 -4.73 19.85 -9.25
CA LEU A 90 -3.76 20.74 -9.93
C LEU A 90 -2.74 19.98 -10.80
N PHE A 91 -1.50 19.84 -10.31
CA PHE A 91 -0.37 19.23 -10.99
C PHE A 91 -0.08 17.80 -10.51
N VAL A 92 -0.86 17.29 -9.54
CA VAL A 92 -0.76 15.91 -9.04
C VAL A 92 -1.78 15.05 -9.79
N SER A 93 -1.28 14.07 -10.55
CA SER A 93 -2.16 13.18 -11.33
C SER A 93 -2.67 12.00 -10.49
N ALA A 94 -3.84 11.48 -10.84
CA ALA A 94 -4.36 10.23 -10.27
C ALA A 94 -3.37 9.06 -10.39
N GLN A 95 -2.52 9.07 -11.42
CA GLN A 95 -1.48 8.06 -11.61
C GLN A 95 -0.36 8.18 -10.57
N ASP A 96 0.01 9.41 -10.18
CA ASP A 96 1.04 9.65 -9.17
C ASP A 96 0.55 9.26 -7.78
N ILE A 97 -0.71 9.59 -7.48
CA ILE A 97 -1.41 9.18 -6.25
C ILE A 97 -1.51 7.65 -6.20
N GLU A 98 -2.02 7.00 -7.25
CA GLU A 98 -2.11 5.53 -7.29
C GLU A 98 -0.75 4.87 -7.06
N LYS A 99 0.31 5.43 -7.64
CA LYS A 99 1.66 4.90 -7.46
C LYS A 99 2.13 5.05 -6.01
N ALA A 100 1.88 6.19 -5.37
CA ALA A 100 2.26 6.43 -3.98
C ALA A 100 1.50 5.48 -3.04
N VAL A 101 0.16 5.46 -3.13
CA VAL A 101 -0.72 4.58 -2.34
C VAL A 101 -0.32 3.11 -2.51
N LEU A 102 -0.16 2.62 -3.75
CA LEU A 102 0.23 1.22 -3.97
C LEU A 102 1.59 0.87 -3.34
N VAL A 103 2.54 1.81 -3.31
CA VAL A 103 3.84 1.58 -2.68
C VAL A 103 3.73 1.65 -1.16
N HIS A 104 2.91 2.55 -0.62
CA HIS A 104 2.58 2.67 0.80
C HIS A 104 1.98 1.36 1.34
N GLU A 105 0.90 0.87 0.71
CA GLU A 105 0.26 -0.39 1.09
C GLU A 105 1.20 -1.59 0.94
N TYR A 106 2.11 -1.54 -0.04
CA TYR A 106 3.14 -2.56 -0.13
C TYR A 106 4.14 -2.49 1.04
N GLY A 107 4.46 -1.29 1.53
CA GLY A 107 5.25 -1.10 2.74
C GLY A 107 4.63 -1.78 3.95
N HIS A 108 3.32 -1.61 4.15
CA HIS A 108 2.56 -2.35 5.16
C HIS A 108 2.67 -3.87 4.98
N LEU A 109 2.59 -4.39 3.74
CA LEU A 109 2.75 -5.82 3.48
C LEU A 109 4.15 -6.36 3.82
N VAL A 110 5.20 -5.54 3.69
CA VAL A 110 6.56 -5.90 4.10
C VAL A 110 6.87 -5.47 5.53
N ALA A 111 5.83 -5.13 6.29
CA ALA A 111 5.87 -4.84 7.72
C ALA A 111 6.70 -3.59 8.07
N LEU A 112 6.81 -2.60 7.18
CA LEU A 112 7.53 -1.36 7.49
C LEU A 112 6.86 -0.56 8.62
N VAL A 113 7.68 0.21 9.32
CA VAL A 113 7.31 1.11 10.42
C VAL A 113 6.65 0.40 11.60
N ASN A 114 7.45 -0.27 12.42
CA ASN A 114 7.03 -0.90 13.68
C ASN A 114 5.87 -1.91 13.61
N ILE A 115 5.50 -2.41 12.43
CA ILE A 115 4.47 -3.46 12.28
C ILE A 115 5.08 -4.82 12.62
N GLY A 116 4.97 -5.23 13.89
CA GLY A 116 5.42 -6.55 14.35
C GLY A 116 6.94 -6.66 14.61
N TYR A 117 7.65 -5.54 14.58
CA TYR A 117 9.05 -5.38 15.00
C TYR A 117 9.22 -4.03 15.70
N THR A 118 10.42 -3.74 16.22
CA THR A 118 10.77 -2.41 16.71
C THR A 118 11.96 -1.90 15.91
N SER A 119 11.74 -0.81 15.17
CA SER A 119 12.76 -0.11 14.40
C SER A 119 13.83 0.46 15.36
N PRO A 120 15.11 0.43 14.98
CA PRO A 120 16.14 1.21 15.66
C PRO A 120 16.02 2.72 15.39
N HIS A 121 15.17 3.14 14.45
CA HIS A 121 14.94 4.53 14.09
C HIS A 121 13.66 5.07 14.76
N ASP A 122 13.73 6.31 15.22
CA ASP A 122 12.59 7.02 15.82
C ASP A 122 11.80 7.73 14.72
N HIS A 123 11.12 6.95 13.88
CA HIS A 123 10.44 7.45 12.69
C HIS A 123 8.92 7.21 12.65
N GLU A 124 8.38 6.38 13.56
CA GLU A 124 6.94 6.14 13.64
C GLU A 124 6.20 7.37 14.18
N ASP A 125 5.07 7.70 13.56
CA ASP A 125 4.18 8.76 13.98
C ASP A 125 3.37 8.33 15.22
N PRO A 126 3.49 9.05 16.35
CA PRO A 126 2.80 8.68 17.60
C PRO A 126 1.27 8.74 17.50
N ASP A 127 0.73 9.54 16.59
CA ASP A 127 -0.71 9.69 16.37
C ASP A 127 -1.22 8.76 15.24
N HIS A 128 -0.31 8.23 14.40
CA HIS A 128 -0.60 7.34 13.29
C HIS A 128 0.30 6.09 13.33
N PRO A 129 0.02 5.11 14.22
CA PRO A 129 0.82 3.89 14.32
C PRO A 129 0.95 3.15 12.99
N GLY A 130 2.12 2.59 12.71
CA GLY A 130 2.43 1.97 11.42
C GLY A 130 2.81 2.94 10.30
N HIS A 131 2.88 4.25 10.57
CA HIS A 131 3.19 5.27 9.58
C HIS A 131 4.37 6.13 10.00
N SER A 132 5.08 6.67 9.02
CA SER A 132 6.23 7.54 9.25
C SER A 132 5.79 8.98 9.54
N THR A 133 6.58 9.67 10.35
CA THR A 133 6.51 11.15 10.53
C THR A 133 7.17 11.92 9.39
N ASN A 134 7.97 11.26 8.55
CA ASN A 134 8.77 11.89 7.50
C ASN A 134 7.93 12.13 6.23
N ASP A 135 7.63 13.38 5.89
CA ASP A 135 6.82 13.77 4.72
C ASP A 135 7.50 13.51 3.36
N GLU A 136 8.79 13.16 3.35
CA GLU A 136 9.50 12.68 2.17
C GLU A 136 9.43 11.15 1.99
N SER A 137 8.99 10.40 3.01
CA SER A 137 8.80 8.94 2.92
C SER A 137 7.45 8.60 2.31
N VAL A 138 7.41 7.58 1.45
CA VAL A 138 6.14 7.01 1.00
C VAL A 138 5.32 6.40 2.14
N MET A 139 5.95 6.06 3.27
CA MET A 139 5.27 5.59 4.49
C MET A 139 4.68 6.73 5.32
N TYR A 140 4.78 7.99 4.90
CA TYR A 140 4.14 9.11 5.57
C TYR A 140 2.63 8.90 5.69
N TRP A 141 2.06 9.14 6.87
CA TRP A 141 0.66 8.82 7.20
C TRP A 141 -0.36 9.42 6.23
N ALA A 142 -0.08 10.59 5.65
CA ALA A 142 -0.97 11.29 4.74
C ALA A 142 -1.15 10.59 3.38
N VAL A 143 -0.19 9.74 2.98
CA VAL A 143 -0.13 9.15 1.62
C VAL A 143 -1.35 8.30 1.29
N GLU A 144 -2.00 7.69 2.27
CA GLU A 144 -3.20 6.87 2.09
C GLU A 144 -4.52 7.67 2.18
N SER A 145 -4.48 9.00 2.35
CA SER A 145 -5.66 9.84 2.54
C SER A 145 -6.13 10.58 1.28
N VAL A 146 -7.45 10.76 1.11
CA VAL A 146 -8.06 11.62 0.07
C VAL A 146 -7.59 13.08 0.11
N ASP A 147 -7.10 13.56 1.26
CA ASP A 147 -6.61 14.94 1.43
C ASP A 147 -5.11 15.10 1.09
N LEU A 148 -4.48 14.06 0.55
CA LEU A 148 -3.06 14.01 0.15
C LEU A 148 -2.59 15.26 -0.62
N GLY A 149 -3.41 15.75 -1.55
CA GLY A 149 -3.09 16.93 -2.37
C GLY A 149 -3.01 18.25 -1.60
N ASN A 150 -3.67 18.35 -0.44
CA ASN A 150 -3.58 19.53 0.44
C ASN A 150 -2.53 19.36 1.54
N GLN A 151 -2.19 18.11 1.88
CA GLN A 151 -1.27 17.78 2.96
C GLN A 151 0.20 17.82 2.54
N LEU A 152 0.49 17.68 1.24
CA LEU A 152 1.85 17.70 0.71
C LEU A 152 2.16 18.91 -0.17
N ALA A 153 3.36 19.44 -0.02
CA ALA A 153 3.89 20.49 -0.88
C ALA A 153 4.51 19.89 -2.16
N GLY A 154 3.70 19.28 -3.02
CA GLY A 154 4.16 18.75 -4.31
C GLY A 154 3.57 17.40 -4.69
N GLU A 155 4.29 16.67 -5.55
CA GLU A 155 3.95 15.28 -5.87
C GLU A 155 4.12 14.40 -4.63
N PRO A 156 3.22 13.42 -4.40
CA PRO A 156 3.34 12.53 -3.25
C PRO A 156 4.61 11.68 -3.31
N PRO A 157 5.29 11.45 -2.17
CA PRO A 157 6.45 10.59 -2.13
C PRO A 157 6.05 9.19 -2.58
N ASN A 158 6.91 8.57 -3.37
CA ASN A 158 6.67 7.22 -3.89
C ASN A 158 7.84 6.28 -3.64
N GLN A 159 8.79 6.67 -2.80
CA GLN A 159 10.00 5.92 -2.44
C GLN A 159 10.01 5.66 -0.93
N PHE A 160 10.53 4.50 -0.53
CA PHE A 160 10.96 4.26 0.84
C PHE A 160 12.15 5.17 1.16
N ASP A 161 12.18 5.75 2.36
CA ASP A 161 13.28 6.59 2.79
C ASP A 161 14.49 5.75 3.28
N SER A 162 15.51 6.40 3.86
CA SER A 162 16.69 5.69 4.36
C SER A 162 16.39 4.74 5.52
N ASP A 163 15.43 5.09 6.36
CA ASP A 163 15.15 4.38 7.61
C ASP A 163 14.29 3.15 7.29
N ASP A 164 13.31 3.29 6.39
CA ASP A 164 12.57 2.19 5.79
C ASP A 164 13.51 1.15 5.14
N LEU A 165 14.49 1.63 4.37
CA LEU A 165 15.43 0.76 3.66
C LEU A 165 16.42 0.05 4.61
N ASP A 166 16.88 0.73 5.66
CA ASP A 166 17.73 0.12 6.69
C ASP A 166 16.95 -0.95 7.48
N ASP A 167 15.68 -0.70 7.80
CA ASP A 167 14.81 -1.66 8.46
C ASP A 167 14.62 -2.93 7.63
N LEU A 168 14.29 -2.79 6.35
CA LEU A 168 14.16 -3.93 5.43
C LEU A 168 15.47 -4.70 5.29
N GLN A 169 16.62 -4.01 5.27
CA GLN A 169 17.92 -4.64 5.24
C GLN A 169 18.15 -5.48 6.51
N ARG A 170 17.88 -4.92 7.69
CA ARG A 170 18.07 -5.62 8.97
C ARG A 170 17.09 -6.79 9.16
N MET A 171 15.83 -6.64 8.73
CA MET A 171 14.87 -7.76 8.68
C MET A 171 15.44 -8.92 7.86
N ARG A 172 15.99 -8.62 6.68
CA ARG A 172 16.57 -9.63 5.80
C ARG A 172 17.81 -10.29 6.40
N GLU A 173 18.64 -9.53 7.10
CA GLU A 173 19.86 -10.04 7.75
C GLU A 173 19.58 -10.74 9.08
N GLY A 174 18.37 -10.59 9.64
CA GLY A 174 18.00 -11.11 10.96
C GLY A 174 18.69 -10.36 12.10
N THR A 175 18.89 -9.06 11.95
CA THR A 175 19.65 -8.19 12.87
C THR A 175 18.78 -7.15 13.59
N LEU A 176 17.46 -7.24 13.46
CA LEU A 176 16.47 -6.54 14.29
C LEU A 176 16.28 -7.20 15.66
#